data_AF-A0A7U7Y0P0-F1
#
_entry.id   AF-A0A7U7Y0P0-F1
#
_cell.length_a   1.000
_cell.length_b   1.000
_cell.length_c   1.000
_cell.angle_alpha   90.00
_cell.angle_beta   90.00
_cell.angle_gamma   90.00
#
_symmetry.space_group_name_H-M   'P 1'
#
loop_
_entity.id
_entity.type
_entity.pdbx_description
1 polymer ?
#
loop_
_entity_poly.entity_id
_entity_poly.type
_entity_poly.pdbx_seq_one_letter_code
_entity_poly.pdbx_strand_id
1 'polypeptide(L)' 'VQCDLYNSVDFTASHKTGGTYPPGTIFTIAGMAKTKGGTPRLKTKSGYFLTANKKFVKKI' A
#
# COMPACT_ATOMS: atom_id res chain seq x y z
N VAL A 1 -2.24 9.44 11.15
CA VAL A 1 -1.36 8.42 10.51
C VAL A 1 -2.14 7.74 9.39
N GLN A 2 -2.10 8.19 8.14
CA GLN A 2 -2.91 7.58 7.06
C GLN A 2 -2.07 6.67 6.14
N CYS A 3 -2.71 5.68 5.52
CA CYS A 3 -2.11 4.82 4.49
C CYS A 3 -2.89 4.96 3.17
N ASP A 4 -2.17 5.00 2.05
CA ASP A 4 -2.76 5.04 0.70
C ASP A 4 -2.67 3.65 0.05
N LEU A 5 -3.68 3.28 -0.73
CA LEU A 5 -3.65 2.07 -1.59
C LEU A 5 -3.15 2.40 -3.00
N TYR A 6 -2.41 1.48 -3.59
CA TYR A 6 -1.82 1.62 -4.93
C TYR A 6 -2.32 0.52 -5.87
N ASN A 7 -2.51 0.82 -7.15
CA ASN A 7 -2.86 -0.18 -8.16
C ASN A 7 -1.64 -0.88 -8.78
N SER A 8 -0.43 -0.44 -8.42
CA SER A 8 0.84 -0.99 -8.88
C SER A 8 1.77 -1.28 -7.70
N VAL A 9 2.77 -2.12 -7.93
CA VAL A 9 3.90 -2.33 -7.01
C VAL A 9 4.80 -1.10 -6.93
N ASP A 10 4.72 -0.23 -7.94
CA ASP A 10 5.42 1.05 -8.00
C ASP A 10 4.58 2.13 -7.32
N PHE A 11 5.03 2.59 -6.17
CA PHE A 11 4.28 3.53 -5.32
C PHE A 11 4.55 4.97 -5.75
N THR A 12 4.12 5.30 -6.96
CA THR A 12 4.15 6.67 -7.49
C THR A 12 2.82 7.37 -7.22
N ALA A 13 2.80 8.71 -7.35
CA ALA A 13 1.55 9.49 -7.23
C ALA A 13 0.49 9.06 -8.26
N SER A 14 0.91 8.65 -9.46
CA SER A 14 0.01 8.18 -10.53
C SER A 14 -0.64 6.83 -10.25
N HIS A 15 -0.04 6.00 -9.39
CA HIS A 15 -0.57 4.69 -9.02
C HIS A 15 -1.41 4.73 -7.74
N LYS A 16 -1.57 5.90 -7.12
CA LYS A 16 -2.47 6.06 -5.98
C LYS A 16 -3.91 5.88 -6.44
N THR A 17 -4.64 5.08 -5.70
CA THR A 17 -6.08 4.86 -5.92
C THR A 17 -6.95 6.05 -5.46
N GLY A 18 -6.35 7.06 -4.82
CA GLY A 18 -7.06 8.16 -4.17
C GLY A 18 -7.68 7.76 -2.82
N GLY A 19 -7.76 6.47 -2.51
CA GLY A 19 -8.23 5.94 -1.23
C GLY A 19 -7.20 6.18 -0.12
N THR A 20 -7.57 7.06 0.80
CA THR A 20 -6.86 7.34 2.05
C THR A 20 -7.50 6.58 3.19
N TYR A 21 -6.72 5.83 3.97
CA TYR A 21 -7.24 5.02 5.07
C TYR A 21 -6.64 5.44 6.42
N PRO A 22 -7.49 5.63 7.46
CA PRO A 22 -7.03 6.01 8.80
C PRO A 22 -6.26 4.86 9.48
N PRO A 23 -5.45 5.17 10.51
CA PRO A 23 -4.73 4.16 11.25
C PRO A 23 -5.73 3.28 12.03
N GLY A 24 -5.43 1.98 12.13
CA GLY A 24 -6.35 0.98 12.70
C GLY A 24 -7.27 0.31 11.68
N THR A 25 -7.26 0.76 10.42
CA THR A 25 -7.97 0.06 9.33
C THR A 25 -7.37 -1.33 9.11
N ILE A 26 -8.22 -2.36 9.16
CA ILE A 26 -7.81 -3.75 8.92
C ILE A 26 -7.94 -4.06 7.43
N PHE A 27 -6.86 -4.55 6.82
CA PHE A 27 -6.84 -5.04 5.45
C PHE A 27 -6.58 -6.54 5.42
N THR A 28 -7.43 -7.27 4.70
CA THR A 28 -7.17 -8.68 4.40
C THR A 28 -6.13 -8.78 3.29
N ILE A 29 -4.98 -9.38 3.59
CA ILE A 29 -3.89 -9.59 2.64
C ILE A 29 -4.08 -10.95 1.95
N ALA A 30 -4.16 -10.93 0.62
CA ALA A 30 -4.27 -12.13 -0.20
C ALA A 30 -2.90 -12.62 -0.70
N GLY A 31 -1.87 -11.78 -0.64
CA GLY A 31 -0.52 -12.18 -1.02
C GLY A 31 0.49 -11.05 -0.94
N MET A 32 1.65 -11.28 -1.55
CA MET A 32 2.75 -10.34 -1.61
C MET A 32 3.30 -10.28 -3.04
N ALA A 33 3.60 -9.07 -3.51
CA ALA A 33 4.35 -8.85 -4.75
C ALA A 33 5.68 -8.17 -4.44
N LYS A 34 6.63 -8.24 -5.36
CA LYS A 34 7.93 -7.56 -5.22
C LYS A 34 8.10 -6.55 -6.36
N THR A 35 8.70 -5.41 -6.06
CA THR A 35 9.16 -4.49 -7.10
C THR A 35 10.33 -5.08 -7.86
N LYS A 36 10.72 -4.47 -8.99
CA LYS A 36 11.92 -4.86 -9.75
C LYS A 36 13.20 -4.82 -8.89
N GLY A 37 13.25 -3.93 -7.91
CA GLY A 37 14.32 -3.84 -6.91
C GLY A 37 14.17 -4.80 -5.72
N GLY A 38 13.25 -5.77 -5.77
CA GLY A 38 13.04 -6.78 -4.74
C GLY A 38 12.27 -6.30 -3.51
N THR A 39 11.77 -5.06 -3.48
CA THR A 39 11.04 -4.53 -2.31
C THR A 39 9.67 -5.20 -2.21
N PRO A 40 9.35 -5.87 -1.09
CA PRO A 40 8.06 -6.54 -0.92
C PRO A 40 6.92 -5.52 -0.71
N ARG A 41 5.76 -5.82 -1.29
CA ARG A 41 4.51 -5.06 -1.22
C ARG A 41 3.37 -6.03 -0.87
N LEU A 42 2.49 -5.62 0.04
CA LEU A 42 1.37 -6.45 0.45
C LEU A 42 0.20 -6.23 -0.52
N LYS A 43 -0.36 -7.30 -1.06
CA LYS A 43 -1.52 -7.27 -1.95
C LYS A 43 -2.79 -7.55 -1.14
N THR A 44 -3.72 -6.60 -1.12
CA THR A 44 -5.03 -6.79 -0.50
C THR A 44 -5.89 -7.73 -1.32
N LYS A 45 -6.91 -8.33 -0.68
CA LYS A 45 -7.92 -9.14 -1.38
C LYS A 45 -8.64 -8.38 -2.50
N SER A 46 -8.77 -7.06 -2.36
CA SER A 46 -9.32 -6.15 -3.37
C SER A 46 -8.38 -5.89 -4.57
N GLY A 47 -7.18 -6.48 -4.57
CA GLY A 47 -6.25 -6.40 -5.70
C GLY A 47 -5.26 -5.23 -5.64
N TYR A 48 -5.39 -4.34 -4.66
CA TYR A 48 -4.52 -3.18 -4.46
C TYR A 48 -3.30 -3.53 -3.61
N PHE A 49 -2.30 -2.66 -3.65
CA PHE A 49 -1.05 -2.80 -2.94
C PHE A 49 -0.91 -1.76 -1.83
N LEU A 50 -0.38 -2.20 -0.70
CA LEU A 50 -0.03 -1.35 0.44
C LEU A 50 1.36 -1.67 0.97
N THR A 51 1.94 -0.72 1.71
CA THR A 51 3.27 -0.85 2.31
C THR A 51 3.22 -0.80 3.82
N ALA A 52 3.99 -1.66 4.47
CA ALA A 52 4.22 -1.61 5.91
C ALA A 52 5.30 -0.56 6.29
N ASN A 53 5.93 0.09 5.31
CA ASN A 53 6.97 1.08 5.57
C ASN A 53 6.36 2.37 6.16
N LYS A 54 6.57 2.56 7.47
CA LYS A 54 6.12 3.72 8.24
C LYS A 54 6.54 5.08 7.68
N LYS A 55 7.59 5.18 6.84
CA LYS A 55 7.95 6.44 6.15
C LYS A 55 6.90 6.88 5.14
N PHE A 56 6.20 5.92 4.51
CA PHE A 56 5.07 6.20 3.62
C PHE A 56 3.75 6.31 4.38
N VAL A 57 3.75 6.00 5.67
CA VAL A 57 2.61 6.16 6.57
C VAL A 57 2.76 7.51 7.27
N LYS A 58 2.21 8.56 6.67
CA LYS A 58 2.36 9.93 7.21
C LYS A 58 1.67 10.03 8.56
N LYS A 59 2.43 10.37 9.62
CA LYS A 59 1.87 10.89 10.88
C LYS A 59 1.20 12.23 10.54
N ILE A 60 -0.09 12.32 10.83
CA ILE A 60 -0.86 13.57 10.77
C ILE A 60 -0.91 14.03 12.21
#